data_AF-A0A7X7QC50-F1
#
_entry.id   AF-A0A7X7QC50-F1
#
_cell.length_a   1.000
_cell.length_b   1.000
_cell.length_c   1.000
_cell.angle_alpha   90.00
_cell.angle_beta   90.00
_cell.angle_gamma   90.00
#
_symmetry.space_group_name_H-M   'P 1'
#
loop_
_entity.id
_entity.type
_entity.pdbx_description
1 polymer ?
#
loop_
_entity_poly.entity_id
_entity_poly.type
_entity_poly.pdbx_seq_one_letter_code
_entity_poly.pdbx_strand_id
1 'polypeptide(L)'
;MTQLDPMVARRIIEQVASTGQPPQVGLEYFTSGLDPYMSVLENDYFKSYLREGGSGFKLVVGVYGGGKTHFMYCVRNLAWAHNYATAYVSLNPSDSPFHRLEAVYRAIARSLTPPLSTEELLSGYEEGMASFIRIWFAEVQRRLANEGWEGDELRDELIRASRRLEGLESLSFARAVGAAFRALIDGQEEAFADICQWLTGEGYDRARHRPYGILQRVDKTTAFP
;
A
#
# COMPACT_ATOMS: atom_id res chain seq x y z
N MET A 1 12.77 -10.06 24.46
CA MET A 1 11.52 -9.30 24.65
C MET A 1 11.89 -7.84 24.69
N THR A 2 11.58 -7.10 23.64
CA THR A 2 11.78 -5.64 23.60
C THR A 2 10.90 -5.02 24.68
N GLN A 3 11.48 -4.20 25.55
CA GLN A 3 10.75 -3.59 26.66
C GLN A 3 9.71 -2.61 26.10
N LEU A 4 8.43 -2.87 26.36
CA LEU A 4 7.34 -2.01 25.91
C LEU A 4 7.48 -0.63 26.57
N ASP A 5 7.55 0.42 25.74
CA ASP A 5 7.56 1.81 26.20
C ASP A 5 6.27 2.11 27.00
N PRO A 6 6.36 2.61 28.25
CA PRO A 6 5.21 3.01 29.05
C PRO A 6 4.24 3.96 28.33
N MET A 7 4.74 4.84 27.46
CA MET A 7 3.88 5.72 26.66
C MET A 7 3.02 4.94 25.67
N VAL A 8 3.62 3.96 24.98
CA VAL A 8 2.91 3.08 24.05
C VAL A 8 1.90 2.22 24.80
N ALA A 9 2.27 1.65 25.96
CA ALA A 9 1.37 0.88 26.81
C ALA A 9 0.13 1.72 27.21
N ARG A 10 0.34 2.98 27.61
CA ARG A 10 -0.75 3.88 27.99
C ARG A 10 -1.68 4.17 26.81
N ARG A 11 -1.14 4.43 25.61
CA ARG A 11 -1.94 4.66 24.39
C ARG A 11 -2.80 3.43 24.05
N ILE A 12 -2.24 2.23 24.16
CA ILE A 12 -2.99 0.98 23.94
C ILE A 12 -4.18 0.90 24.91
N ILE A 13 -3.93 1.10 26.21
CA ILE A 13 -4.98 1.03 27.24
C ILE A 13 -6.06 2.08 26.98
N GLU A 14 -5.68 3.34 26.76
CA GLU A 14 -6.64 4.43 26.55
C GLU A 14 -7.50 4.22 25.30
N GLN A 15 -6.91 3.78 24.19
CA GLN A 15 -7.65 3.55 22.94
C GLN A 15 -8.62 2.37 23.06
N VAL A 16 -8.16 1.23 23.59
CA VAL A 16 -9.00 0.03 23.74
C VAL A 16 -10.12 0.30 24.75
N ALA A 17 -9.82 0.94 25.88
CA ALA A 17 -10.82 1.21 26.92
C ALA A 17 -11.87 2.24 26.48
N SER A 18 -11.50 3.25 25.69
CA SER A 18 -12.42 4.31 25.27
C SER A 18 -13.30 3.94 24.08
N THR A 19 -12.75 3.24 23.09
CA THR A 19 -13.44 2.98 21.82
C THR A 19 -13.86 1.52 21.63
N GLY A 20 -13.26 0.60 22.38
CA GLY A 20 -13.37 -0.84 22.11
C GLY A 20 -12.73 -1.26 20.77
N GLN A 21 -12.00 -0.36 20.11
CA GLN A 21 -11.30 -0.64 18.86
C GLN A 21 -9.82 -0.91 19.10
N PRO A 22 -9.22 -1.82 18.32
CA PRO A 22 -7.79 -2.09 18.44
C PRO A 22 -6.97 -0.86 18.01
N PRO A 23 -5.83 -0.57 18.67
CA PRO A 23 -4.87 0.41 18.20
C PRO A 23 -4.20 -0.07 16.93
N GLN A 24 -3.69 0.88 16.13
CA GLN A 24 -2.90 0.53 14.95
C GLN A 24 -1.48 0.09 15.32
N VAL A 25 -0.99 0.45 16.51
CA VAL A 25 0.35 0.14 17.02
C VAL A 25 0.25 -0.67 18.30
N GLY A 26 1.11 -1.67 18.46
CA GLY A 26 1.25 -2.43 19.70
C GLY A 26 0.18 -3.51 19.90
N LEU A 27 -0.46 -3.96 18.82
CA LEU A 27 -1.38 -5.11 18.83
C LEU A 27 -0.70 -6.36 19.39
N GLU A 28 0.57 -6.56 19.05
CA GLU A 28 1.39 -7.71 19.42
C GLU A 28 1.54 -7.89 20.94
N TYR A 29 1.38 -6.83 21.74
CA TYR A 29 1.55 -6.91 23.19
C TYR A 29 0.35 -7.50 23.94
N PHE A 30 -0.81 -7.58 23.31
CA PHE A 30 -2.04 -8.10 23.94
C PHE A 30 -2.83 -9.06 23.06
N THR A 31 -2.34 -9.36 21.86
CA THR A 31 -2.91 -10.39 20.98
C THR A 31 -2.59 -11.78 21.53
N SER A 32 -3.58 -12.67 21.54
CA SER A 32 -3.38 -14.09 21.87
C SER A 32 -4.33 -14.97 21.06
N GLY A 33 -3.98 -16.25 20.89
CA GLY A 33 -4.84 -17.26 20.27
C GLY A 33 -4.98 -17.18 18.74
N LEU A 34 -4.20 -16.33 18.06
CA LEU A 34 -4.23 -16.20 16.60
C LEU A 34 -3.14 -17.01 15.89
N ASP A 35 -2.19 -17.61 16.62
CA ASP A 35 -1.02 -18.30 16.07
C ASP A 35 -1.36 -19.37 15.01
N PRO A 36 -2.41 -20.20 15.18
CA PRO A 36 -2.76 -21.19 14.14
C PRO A 36 -3.17 -20.54 12.82
N TYR A 37 -3.82 -19.37 12.85
CA TYR A 37 -4.22 -18.65 11.64
C TYR A 37 -3.04 -17.87 11.05
N MET A 38 -2.25 -17.22 11.89
CA MET A 38 -1.11 -16.40 11.46
C MET A 38 -0.02 -17.28 10.83
N SER A 39 0.25 -18.45 11.40
CA SER A 39 1.23 -19.40 10.85
C SER A 39 0.86 -19.91 9.45
N VAL A 40 -0.43 -20.17 9.19
CA VAL A 40 -0.91 -20.56 7.85
C VAL A 40 -0.77 -19.40 6.87
N LEU A 41 -1.21 -18.19 7.25
CA LEU A 41 -1.05 -17.01 6.40
C LEU A 41 0.42 -16.71 6.10
N GLU A 42 1.29 -16.88 7.09
CA GLU A 42 2.71 -16.66 6.93
C GLU A 42 3.36 -17.66 5.98
N ASN A 43 3.20 -18.95 6.24
CA ASN A 43 3.97 -20.00 5.54
C ASN A 43 3.39 -20.33 4.17
N ASP A 44 2.05 -20.36 4.06
CA ASP A 44 1.38 -20.82 2.83
C ASP A 44 1.05 -19.67 1.88
N TYR A 45 1.04 -18.42 2.36
CA TYR A 45 0.73 -17.24 1.55
C TYR A 45 1.89 -16.27 1.45
N PHE A 46 2.28 -15.60 2.55
CA PHE A 46 3.25 -14.50 2.49
C PHE A 46 4.66 -14.96 2.09
N LYS A 47 5.10 -16.14 2.55
CA LYS A 47 6.42 -16.71 2.20
C LYS A 47 6.47 -17.45 0.87
N SER A 48 5.34 -17.94 0.36
CA SER A 48 5.26 -18.85 -0.79
C SER A 48 4.30 -18.35 -1.86
N TYR A 49 3.01 -18.71 -1.80
CA TYR A 49 2.04 -18.54 -2.88
C TYR A 49 1.97 -17.11 -3.45
N LEU A 50 2.01 -16.08 -2.61
CA LEU A 50 1.97 -14.68 -3.07
C LEU A 50 3.28 -14.25 -3.76
N ARG A 51 4.44 -14.74 -3.29
CA ARG A 51 5.74 -14.43 -3.91
C ARG A 51 5.89 -15.05 -5.29
N GLU A 52 5.20 -16.16 -5.52
CA GLU A 52 5.15 -16.86 -6.81
C GLU A 52 4.15 -16.25 -7.80
N GLY A 53 3.54 -15.10 -7.46
CA GLY A 53 2.56 -14.40 -8.30
C GLY A 53 1.11 -14.88 -8.11
N GLY A 54 0.86 -15.72 -7.11
CA GLY A 54 -0.49 -16.14 -6.75
C GLY A 54 -1.33 -15.01 -6.14
N SER A 55 -2.65 -15.12 -6.26
CA SER A 55 -3.61 -14.22 -5.61
C SER A 55 -4.72 -15.01 -4.93
N GLY A 56 -5.33 -14.44 -3.89
CA GLY A 56 -6.35 -15.13 -3.12
C GLY A 56 -7.31 -14.19 -2.42
N PHE A 57 -8.54 -14.67 -2.23
CA PHE A 57 -9.58 -13.99 -1.49
C PHE A 57 -9.92 -14.77 -0.21
N LYS A 58 -10.07 -14.07 0.91
CA LYS A 58 -10.45 -14.64 2.21
C LYS A 58 -11.58 -13.81 2.81
N LEU A 59 -12.55 -14.50 3.40
CA LEU A 59 -13.66 -13.87 4.11
C LEU A 59 -13.55 -14.20 5.61
N VAL A 60 -13.47 -13.18 6.44
CA VAL A 60 -13.45 -13.32 7.91
C VAL A 60 -14.85 -13.04 8.44
N VAL A 61 -15.52 -14.08 8.92
CA VAL A 61 -16.89 -14.01 9.44
C VAL A 61 -16.87 -14.12 10.96
N GLY A 62 -17.65 -13.27 11.63
CA GLY A 62 -17.74 -13.28 13.09
C GLY A 62 -18.69 -12.22 13.62
N VAL A 63 -19.11 -12.36 14.88
CA VAL A 63 -20.04 -11.44 15.54
C VAL A 63 -19.46 -10.03 15.70
N TYR A 64 -20.34 -9.02 15.87
CA TYR A 64 -19.90 -7.67 16.20
C TYR A 64 -19.10 -7.68 17.52
N GLY A 65 -17.99 -6.95 17.57
CA GLY A 65 -17.05 -7.01 18.69
C GLY A 65 -16.19 -8.28 18.78
N GLY A 66 -16.38 -9.27 17.89
CA GLY A 66 -15.62 -10.53 17.89
C GLY A 66 -14.16 -10.43 17.37
N GLY A 67 -13.53 -9.26 17.41
CA GLY A 67 -12.12 -9.10 17.06
C GLY A 67 -11.77 -9.10 15.57
N LYS A 68 -12.74 -8.97 14.64
CA LYS A 68 -12.46 -8.99 13.18
C LYS A 68 -11.48 -7.90 12.74
N THR A 69 -11.67 -6.67 13.21
CA THR A 69 -10.76 -5.56 12.92
C THR A 69 -9.37 -5.81 13.49
N HIS A 70 -9.31 -6.34 14.71
CA HIS A 70 -8.05 -6.73 15.35
C HIS A 70 -7.31 -7.77 14.53
N PHE A 71 -8.00 -8.83 14.10
CA PHE A 71 -7.46 -9.85 13.22
C PHE A 71 -6.91 -9.26 11.91
N MET A 72 -7.65 -8.36 11.26
CA MET A 72 -7.18 -7.70 10.03
C MET A 72 -5.91 -6.88 10.26
N TYR A 73 -5.78 -6.18 11.39
CA TYR A 73 -4.55 -5.47 11.73
C TYR A 73 -3.38 -6.43 12.02
N CYS A 74 -3.63 -7.59 12.62
CA CYS A 74 -2.59 -8.63 12.75
C CYS A 74 -2.12 -9.14 11.37
N VAL A 75 -3.04 -9.39 10.44
CA VAL A 75 -2.68 -9.77 9.06
C VAL A 75 -1.89 -8.68 8.36
N ARG A 76 -2.26 -7.41 8.53
CA ARG A 76 -1.52 -6.25 8.01
C ARG A 76 -0.09 -6.22 8.56
N ASN A 77 0.09 -6.35 9.87
CA ASN A 77 1.42 -6.35 10.48
C ASN A 77 2.26 -7.53 10.00
N LEU A 78 1.64 -8.70 9.81
CA LEU A 78 2.31 -9.86 9.22
C LEU A 78 2.71 -9.59 7.76
N ALA A 79 1.84 -8.97 6.95
CA ALA A 79 2.17 -8.58 5.58
C ALA A 79 3.37 -7.60 5.54
N TRP A 80 3.41 -6.61 6.43
CA TRP A 80 4.54 -5.69 6.56
C TRP A 80 5.84 -6.38 6.95
N ALA A 81 5.79 -7.36 7.86
CA ALA A 81 6.96 -8.15 8.24
C ALA A 81 7.55 -8.95 7.06
N HIS A 82 6.75 -9.22 6.02
CA HIS A 82 7.15 -9.88 4.78
C HIS A 82 7.31 -8.92 3.58
N ASN A 83 7.43 -7.62 3.86
CA ASN A 83 7.65 -6.55 2.87
C ASN A 83 6.53 -6.37 1.83
N TYR A 84 5.26 -6.59 2.22
CA TYR A 84 4.10 -6.32 1.37
C TYR A 84 3.49 -4.95 1.66
N ALA A 85 3.08 -4.23 0.61
CA ALA A 85 2.21 -3.07 0.77
C ALA A 85 0.79 -3.51 1.13
N THR A 86 0.06 -2.68 1.88
CA THR A 86 -1.30 -2.98 2.33
C THR A 86 -2.23 -1.81 2.09
N ALA A 87 -3.52 -2.06 1.90
CA ALA A 87 -4.55 -1.02 1.93
C ALA A 87 -5.68 -1.46 2.86
N TYR A 88 -6.00 -0.64 3.87
CA TYR A 88 -7.13 -0.88 4.76
C TYR A 88 -8.30 0.02 4.37
N VAL A 89 -9.38 -0.58 3.85
CA VAL A 89 -10.53 0.16 3.33
C VAL A 89 -11.80 -0.25 4.07
N SER A 90 -12.47 0.71 4.70
CA SER A 90 -13.81 0.51 5.24
C SER A 90 -14.86 0.70 4.16
N LEU A 91 -15.46 -0.39 3.70
CA LEU A 91 -16.57 -0.34 2.73
C LEU A 91 -17.81 0.27 3.39
N ASN A 92 -18.21 1.44 2.92
CA ASN A 92 -19.40 2.13 3.43
C ASN A 92 -20.27 2.65 2.28
N PRO A 93 -21.61 2.78 2.46
CA PRO A 93 -22.50 3.18 1.38
C PRO A 93 -22.23 4.57 0.79
N SER A 94 -21.66 5.48 1.58
CA SER A 94 -21.45 6.88 1.20
C SER A 94 -20.20 7.12 0.34
N ASP A 95 -19.11 6.42 0.63
CA ASP A 95 -17.79 6.70 0.04
C ASP A 95 -17.31 5.56 -0.86
N SER A 96 -17.42 4.32 -0.39
CA SER A 96 -16.89 3.12 -1.05
C SER A 96 -17.94 2.00 -1.16
N PRO A 97 -19.11 2.26 -1.76
CA PRO A 97 -20.13 1.23 -1.87
C PRO A 97 -19.64 0.12 -2.80
N PHE A 98 -19.74 -1.14 -2.34
CA PHE A 98 -19.18 -2.29 -3.05
C PHE A 98 -19.69 -2.47 -4.50
N HIS A 99 -20.89 -1.97 -4.82
CA HIS A 99 -21.43 -2.03 -6.18
C HIS A 99 -20.81 -1.01 -7.17
N ARG A 100 -20.05 -0.03 -6.67
CA ARG A 100 -19.28 0.94 -7.47
C ARG A 100 -17.80 0.65 -7.34
N LEU A 101 -17.31 -0.26 -8.17
CA LEU A 101 -15.94 -0.75 -8.13
C LEU A 101 -14.91 0.38 -8.31
N GLU A 102 -15.22 1.40 -9.10
CA GLU A 102 -14.38 2.59 -9.26
C GLU A 102 -14.22 3.39 -7.95
N ALA A 103 -15.22 3.40 -7.07
CA ALA A 103 -15.15 4.04 -5.77
C ALA A 103 -14.32 3.21 -4.79
N VAL A 104 -14.48 1.88 -4.82
CA VAL A 104 -13.64 0.95 -4.04
C VAL A 104 -12.18 1.05 -4.46
N TYR A 105 -11.89 1.09 -5.76
CA TYR A 105 -10.54 1.32 -6.28
C TYR A 105 -9.94 2.61 -5.75
N ARG A 106 -10.67 3.73 -5.81
CA ARG A 106 -10.20 5.02 -5.29
C ARG A 106 -9.87 4.94 -3.80
N ALA A 107 -10.71 4.27 -3.03
CA ALA A 107 -10.47 4.06 -1.61
C ALA A 107 -9.20 3.22 -1.36
N ILE A 108 -8.99 2.15 -2.13
CA ILE A 108 -7.75 1.35 -2.06
C ILE A 108 -6.53 2.20 -2.40
N ALA A 109 -6.59 2.95 -3.51
CA ALA A 109 -5.47 3.77 -3.97
C ALA A 109 -5.11 4.90 -2.99
N ARG A 110 -6.09 5.44 -2.24
CA ARG A 110 -5.88 6.45 -1.20
C ARG A 110 -5.38 5.88 0.13
N SER A 111 -5.69 4.63 0.42
CA SER A 111 -5.29 3.96 1.67
C SER A 111 -4.08 3.04 1.51
N LEU A 112 -3.37 3.12 0.38
CA LEU A 112 -2.18 2.30 0.14
C LEU A 112 -1.04 2.73 1.07
N THR A 113 -0.44 1.77 1.75
CA THR A 113 0.64 2.00 2.72
C THR A 113 1.76 0.99 2.49
N PRO A 114 3.03 1.42 2.38
CA PRO A 114 4.15 0.49 2.41
C PRO A 114 4.30 -0.12 3.81
N PRO A 115 5.20 -1.11 4.00
CA PRO A 115 5.63 -1.50 5.34
C PRO A 115 6.14 -0.28 6.12
N LEU A 116 5.58 -0.05 7.31
CA LEU A 116 5.97 1.03 8.20
C LEU A 116 6.48 0.47 9.53
N SER A 117 7.49 1.13 10.08
CA SER A 117 7.96 0.90 11.44
C SER A 117 6.99 1.47 12.47
N THR A 118 7.13 0.99 13.71
CA THR A 118 6.40 1.53 14.85
C THR A 118 6.60 3.04 15.03
N GLU A 119 7.81 3.54 14.77
CA GLU A 119 8.13 4.96 14.90
C GLU A 119 7.38 5.80 13.86
N GLU A 120 7.38 5.38 12.60
CA GLU A 120 6.68 6.07 11.50
C GLU A 120 5.16 6.12 11.74
N LEU A 121 4.58 5.04 12.27
CA LEU A 121 3.15 5.03 12.63
C LEU A 121 2.82 6.01 13.77
N LEU A 122 3.76 6.22 14.70
CA LEU A 122 3.56 7.11 15.85
C LEU A 122 3.85 8.59 15.52
N SER A 123 4.75 8.87 14.57
CA SER A 123 5.07 10.23 14.10
C SER A 123 4.04 10.80 13.12
N GLY A 124 3.17 9.93 12.59
CA GLY A 124 2.29 10.25 11.47
C GLY A 124 2.96 9.90 10.15
N TYR A 125 2.15 9.39 9.22
CA TYR A 125 2.57 8.98 7.89
C TYR A 125 1.52 9.41 6.88
N GLU A 126 1.94 9.60 5.63
CA GLU A 126 1.03 9.88 4.52
C GLU A 126 0.66 8.57 3.82
N GLU A 127 -0.64 8.32 3.71
CA GLU A 127 -1.20 7.21 2.93
C GLU A 127 -1.38 7.61 1.46
N GLY A 128 -1.46 6.57 0.62
CA GLY A 128 -1.96 6.66 -0.74
C GLY A 128 -0.88 6.52 -1.80
N MET A 129 -1.36 6.43 -3.04
CA MET A 129 -0.56 6.10 -4.22
C MET A 129 0.65 7.02 -4.39
N ALA A 130 0.48 8.33 -4.19
CA ALA A 130 1.58 9.29 -4.35
C ALA A 130 2.69 9.06 -3.32
N SER A 131 2.32 8.96 -2.04
CA SER A 131 3.27 8.67 -0.95
C SER A 131 3.97 7.32 -1.18
N PHE A 132 3.20 6.28 -1.53
CA PHE A 132 3.72 4.96 -1.82
C PHE A 132 4.76 4.96 -2.95
N ILE A 133 4.47 5.62 -4.08
CA ILE A 133 5.41 5.70 -5.21
C ILE A 133 6.69 6.45 -4.82
N ARG A 134 6.60 7.52 -4.02
CA ARG A 134 7.79 8.25 -3.55
C ARG A 134 8.67 7.39 -2.66
N ILE A 135 8.07 6.68 -1.70
CA ILE A 135 8.80 5.79 -0.79
C ILE A 135 9.46 4.67 -1.59
N TRP A 136 8.72 4.04 -2.50
CA TRP A 136 9.24 2.99 -3.35
C TRP A 136 10.37 3.49 -4.26
N PHE A 137 10.23 4.67 -4.87
CA PHE A 137 11.29 5.30 -5.65
C PHE A 137 12.55 5.54 -4.82
N ALA A 138 12.41 6.11 -3.61
CA ALA A 138 13.53 6.36 -2.72
C ALA A 138 14.23 5.05 -2.28
N GLU A 139 13.48 3.98 -2.08
CA GLU A 139 14.04 2.66 -1.78
C GLU A 139 14.83 2.09 -2.96
N VAL A 140 14.29 2.17 -4.18
CA VAL A 140 15.01 1.73 -5.39
C VAL A 140 16.27 2.56 -5.61
N GLN A 141 16.19 3.89 -5.45
CA GLN A 141 17.34 4.78 -5.56
C GLN A 141 18.42 4.44 -4.53
N ARG A 142 18.04 4.23 -3.27
CA ARG A 142 18.97 3.84 -2.20
C ARG A 142 19.63 2.49 -2.49
N ARG A 143 18.86 1.50 -2.97
CA ARG A 143 19.38 0.18 -3.31
C ARG A 143 20.42 0.28 -4.44
N LEU A 144 20.12 1.01 -5.51
CA LEU A 144 21.04 1.20 -6.63
C LEU A 144 22.30 1.98 -6.21
N ALA A 145 22.16 3.03 -5.40
CA ALA A 145 23.32 3.74 -4.86
C ALA A 145 24.22 2.81 -4.02
N ASN A 146 23.63 1.91 -3.22
CA ASN A 146 24.38 0.91 -2.44
C ASN A 146 25.05 -0.16 -3.31
N GLU A 147 24.54 -0.41 -4.53
CA GLU A 147 25.19 -1.27 -5.53
C GLU A 147 26.36 -0.56 -6.25
N GLY A 148 26.59 0.72 -5.96
CA GLY A 148 27.69 1.52 -6.50
C GLY A 148 27.33 2.35 -7.73
N TRP A 149 26.06 2.43 -8.12
CA TRP A 149 25.61 3.27 -9.22
C TRP A 149 25.58 4.74 -8.79
N GLU A 150 26.21 5.63 -9.56
CA GLU A 150 26.27 7.07 -9.29
C GLU A 150 26.04 7.92 -10.55
N GLY A 151 25.74 9.21 -10.36
CA GLY A 151 25.61 10.19 -11.45
C GLY A 151 24.63 9.77 -12.56
N ASP A 152 25.07 9.89 -13.81
CA ASP A 152 24.29 9.55 -14.99
C ASP A 152 23.98 8.05 -15.09
N GLU A 153 24.86 7.18 -14.59
CA GLU A 153 24.66 5.72 -14.61
C GLU A 153 23.52 5.30 -13.67
N LEU A 154 23.45 5.90 -12.48
CA LEU A 154 22.33 5.73 -11.56
C LEU A 154 21.01 6.18 -12.19
N ARG A 155 21.02 7.33 -12.87
CA ARG A 155 19.85 7.85 -13.56
C ARG A 155 19.36 6.87 -14.63
N ASP A 156 20.27 6.32 -15.43
CA ASP A 156 19.93 5.35 -16.47
C ASP A 156 19.40 4.03 -15.89
N GLU A 157 19.97 3.53 -14.79
CA GLU A 157 19.48 2.32 -14.14
C GLU A 157 18.10 2.55 -13.48
N LEU A 158 17.84 3.73 -12.91
CA LEU A 158 16.50 4.09 -12.42
C LEU A 158 15.46 4.09 -13.54
N ILE A 159 15.81 4.64 -14.72
CA ILE A 159 14.95 4.61 -15.91
C ILE A 159 14.72 3.17 -16.40
N ARG A 160 15.73 2.30 -16.30
CA ARG A 160 15.57 0.88 -16.64
C ARG A 160 14.67 0.18 -15.63
N ALA A 161 14.86 0.41 -14.33
CA ALA A 161 14.07 -0.19 -13.27
C ALA A 161 12.58 0.18 -13.38
N SER A 162 12.24 1.43 -13.75
CA SER A 162 10.85 1.87 -13.91
C SER A 162 10.11 1.19 -15.08
N ARG A 163 10.84 0.55 -16.00
CA ARG A 163 10.29 -0.21 -17.13
C ARG A 163 10.12 -1.70 -16.84
N ARG A 164 10.70 -2.22 -15.75
CA ARG A 164 10.65 -3.65 -15.37
C ARG A 164 9.32 -4.06 -14.71
N LEU A 165 8.27 -3.24 -14.83
CA LEU A 165 6.92 -3.59 -14.40
C LEU A 165 6.34 -4.66 -15.32
N GLU A 166 6.74 -5.90 -15.11
CA GLU A 166 6.27 -7.08 -15.84
C GLU A 166 5.01 -7.68 -15.20
N GLY A 167 4.23 -8.42 -15.98
CA GLY A 167 3.07 -9.18 -15.47
C GLY A 167 1.82 -8.35 -15.12
N LEU A 168 1.80 -7.05 -15.43
CA LEU A 168 0.61 -6.21 -15.22
C LEU A 168 -0.39 -6.33 -16.37
N GLU A 169 -1.64 -6.62 -16.05
CA GLU A 169 -2.74 -6.73 -17.02
C GLU A 169 -3.08 -5.36 -17.65
N SER A 170 -2.94 -4.27 -16.88
CA SER A 170 -3.20 -2.91 -17.36
C SER A 170 -1.93 -2.21 -17.84
N LEU A 171 -1.77 -2.12 -19.17
CA LEU A 171 -0.67 -1.39 -19.79
C LEU A 171 -0.70 0.11 -19.48
N SER A 172 -1.88 0.70 -19.33
CA SER A 172 -1.99 2.13 -18.95
C SER A 172 -1.50 2.37 -17.52
N PHE A 173 -1.79 1.44 -16.60
CA PHE A 173 -1.28 1.50 -15.22
C PHE A 173 0.23 1.36 -15.19
N ALA A 174 0.78 0.35 -15.87
CA ALA A 174 2.23 0.14 -15.97
C ALA A 174 2.96 1.39 -16.51
N ARG A 175 2.42 1.99 -17.57
CA ARG A 175 2.94 3.23 -18.16
C ARG A 175 2.85 4.42 -17.21
N ALA A 176 1.74 4.57 -16.51
CA ALA A 176 1.54 5.64 -15.53
C ALA A 176 2.56 5.55 -14.40
N VAL A 177 2.78 4.36 -13.82
CA VAL A 177 3.79 4.17 -12.77
C VAL A 177 5.20 4.46 -13.31
N GLY A 178 5.55 3.96 -14.51
CA GLY A 178 6.83 4.27 -15.14
C GLY A 178 7.03 5.76 -15.42
N ALA A 179 5.96 6.46 -15.82
CA ALA A 179 5.97 7.91 -16.01
C ALA A 179 6.10 8.68 -14.69
N ALA A 180 5.44 8.22 -13.61
CA ALA A 180 5.57 8.80 -12.28
C ALA A 180 7.02 8.70 -11.77
N PHE A 181 7.65 7.53 -11.94
CA PHE A 181 9.08 7.36 -11.64
C PHE A 181 9.95 8.33 -12.44
N ARG A 182 9.68 8.48 -13.74
CA ARG A 182 10.43 9.42 -14.59
C ARG A 182 10.24 10.87 -14.15
N ALA A 183 9.03 11.26 -13.77
CA ALA A 183 8.76 12.59 -13.23
C ALA A 183 9.57 12.86 -11.95
N LEU A 184 9.71 11.87 -11.06
CA LEU A 184 10.57 11.97 -9.87
C LEU A 184 12.06 12.10 -10.23
N ILE A 185 12.54 11.32 -11.20
CA ILE A 185 13.94 11.39 -11.68
C ILE A 185 14.26 12.79 -12.24
N ASP A 186 13.32 13.37 -12.98
CA ASP A 186 13.48 14.65 -13.67
C ASP A 186 13.10 15.86 -12.79
N GLY A 187 12.69 15.63 -11.53
CA GLY A 187 12.25 16.70 -10.61
C GLY A 187 10.96 17.40 -11.02
N GLN A 188 10.12 16.75 -11.83
CA GLN A 188 8.89 17.29 -12.41
C GLN A 188 7.69 17.04 -11.48
N GLU A 189 7.60 17.82 -10.40
CA GLU A 189 6.57 17.64 -9.36
C GLU A 189 5.13 17.80 -9.87
N GLU A 190 4.86 18.75 -10.78
CA GLU A 190 3.53 18.90 -11.38
C GLU A 190 3.13 17.67 -12.21
N ALA A 191 4.05 17.13 -13.01
CA ALA A 191 3.81 15.93 -13.80
C ALA A 191 3.54 14.72 -12.88
N PHE A 192 4.32 14.59 -11.80
CA PHE A 192 4.12 13.54 -10.81
C PHE A 192 2.73 13.61 -10.16
N ALA A 193 2.31 14.82 -9.76
CA ALA A 193 0.99 15.04 -9.16
C ALA A 193 -0.15 14.69 -10.13
N ASP A 194 -0.07 15.14 -11.39
CA ASP A 194 -1.05 14.83 -12.44
C ASP A 194 -1.16 13.31 -12.68
N ILE A 195 -0.03 12.61 -12.77
CA ILE A 195 -0.01 11.15 -12.97
C ILE A 195 -0.63 10.43 -11.75
N CYS A 196 -0.29 10.86 -10.53
CA CYS A 196 -0.82 10.27 -9.30
C CYS A 196 -2.33 10.52 -9.14
N GLN A 197 -2.85 11.66 -9.59
CA GLN A 197 -4.28 11.94 -9.63
C GLN A 197 -5.02 10.88 -10.46
N TRP A 198 -4.46 10.52 -11.63
CA TRP A 198 -5.02 9.46 -12.47
C TRP A 198 -4.88 8.08 -11.83
N LEU A 199 -3.70 7.74 -11.28
CA LEU A 199 -3.48 6.46 -10.60
C LEU A 199 -4.43 6.27 -9.41
N THR A 200 -4.85 7.36 -8.76
CA THR A 200 -5.82 7.34 -7.67
C THR A 200 -7.28 7.26 -8.16
N GLY A 201 -7.51 7.40 -9.48
CA GLY A 201 -8.85 7.36 -10.06
C GLY A 201 -9.69 8.61 -9.77
N GLU A 202 -9.05 9.75 -9.56
CA GLU A 202 -9.72 11.02 -9.25
C GLU A 202 -10.08 11.84 -10.49
N GLY A 203 -9.44 11.58 -11.63
CA GLY A 203 -9.72 12.29 -12.87
C GLY A 203 -8.97 11.73 -14.06
N TYR A 204 -9.44 12.11 -15.25
CA TYR A 204 -8.73 11.89 -16.50
C TYR A 204 -8.99 13.05 -17.45
N ASP A 205 -7.90 13.67 -17.88
CA ASP A 205 -7.87 14.68 -18.92
C ASP A 205 -6.96 14.20 -20.07
N ARG A 206 -7.53 14.04 -21.26
CA ARG A 206 -6.78 13.46 -22.40
C ARG A 206 -5.56 14.31 -22.79
N ALA A 207 -5.64 15.63 -22.70
CA ALA A 207 -4.52 16.50 -23.09
C ALA A 207 -3.38 16.42 -22.07
N ARG A 208 -3.72 16.39 -20.77
CA ARG A 208 -2.73 16.29 -19.68
C ARG A 208 -2.11 14.90 -19.57
N HIS A 209 -2.88 13.84 -19.78
CA HIS A 209 -2.45 12.47 -19.45
C HIS A 209 -1.85 11.70 -20.62
N ARG A 210 -2.23 12.02 -21.87
CA ARG A 210 -1.69 11.34 -23.08
C ARG A 210 -0.16 11.41 -23.20
N PRO A 211 0.54 12.52 -22.86
CA PRO A 211 2.01 12.57 -22.85
C PRO A 211 2.67 11.49 -21.99
N TYR A 212 2.00 11.05 -20.93
CA TYR A 212 2.47 10.01 -20.00
C TYR A 212 2.09 8.58 -20.43
N GLY A 213 1.52 8.41 -21.63
CA GLY A 213 1.10 7.11 -22.15
C GLY A 213 -0.20 6.58 -21.53
N ILE A 214 -0.94 7.44 -20.83
CA ILE A 214 -2.23 7.16 -20.21
C ILE A 214 -3.33 7.49 -21.22
N LEU A 215 -4.06 6.47 -21.65
CA LEU A 215 -4.99 6.59 -22.79
C LEU A 215 -6.47 6.52 -22.40
N GLN A 216 -6.77 6.02 -21.21
CA GLN A 216 -8.12 5.78 -20.74
C GLN A 216 -8.29 6.22 -19.29
N ARG A 217 -9.53 6.50 -18.89
CA ARG A 217 -9.86 6.79 -17.50
C ARG A 217 -9.93 5.51 -16.67
N VAL A 218 -9.78 5.66 -15.36
CA VAL A 218 -10.17 4.62 -14.41
C VAL A 218 -11.69 4.67 -14.24
N ASP A 219 -12.38 3.62 -14.66
CA ASP A 219 -13.82 3.43 -14.49
C ASP A 219 -14.14 1.98 -14.13
N LYS A 220 -15.42 1.62 -14.07
CA LYS A 220 -15.88 0.29 -13.68
C LYS A 220 -15.25 -0.84 -14.52
N THR A 221 -14.87 -0.59 -15.77
CA THR A 221 -14.29 -1.58 -16.68
C THR A 221 -12.77 -1.68 -16.61
N THR A 222 -12.11 -0.67 -16.02
CA THR A 222 -10.64 -0.56 -15.99
C THR A 222 -10.04 -0.53 -14.58
N ALA A 223 -10.86 -0.35 -13.55
CA ALA A 223 -10.44 -0.31 -12.14
C ALA A 223 -9.91 -1.66 -11.63
N PHE A 224 -10.52 -2.77 -12.05
CA PHE A 224 -10.08 -4.13 -11.81
C PHE A 224 -10.21 -4.90 -13.13
N PRO A 225 -9.20 -4.81 -14.02
CA PRO A 225 -9.23 -5.42 -15.34
C PRO A 225 -9.25 -6.96 -15.29
#